data_AF-A0A957MGW3-F1
#
_entry.id   AF-A0A957MGW3-F1
#
_cell.length_a   1.000
_cell.length_b   1.000
_cell.length_c   1.000
_cell.angle_alpha   90.00
_cell.angle_beta   90.00
_cell.angle_gamma   90.00
#
_symmetry.space_group_name_H-M   'P 1'
#
loop_
_entity.id
_entity.type
_entity.pdbx_description
1 polymer ?
#
loop_
_entity_poly.entity_id
_entity_poly.type
_entity_poly.pdbx_seq_one_letter_code
_entity_poly.pdbx_strand_id
1 'polypeptide(L)'
;LSIVNGGNGASSTINNQQLSSNNSIPLSNRQASFGYTSEEMIVVLRPMLTTGQEPVGAMGDDTPPAVMSKLPRSLFGYFKQRFAEVTNPPIDPLREEMVMSLRMLLGRRANVLTETPDAVRLVALKSPVLLPEQMAALHAQDTPEFAVATVAAVWPAPAGEEVTPEVAGDALRAAVTKLCREAEEAVRGGARILVISDEAADQHTLPIPSLLAVGAVHHHLIRQGLRMHASLISASGEVREVHHVACLIGYGANAVYPYLAYASIEEIVHEGRKTGNLTVEQARKNFAKAVDKGLLKVMSKMGISTVDAYCGAQIFEALGIGQELLDVAFVDTPSVLGGVGFASAAEDVLAWHQYGYPDSDTSQAVKLVTWGLYKSRRGGEVHEWSPQVVHALTAVSKPKKAEDVPANYRKYADLVNSARVAPRHLLDFRPTRPAIPVTQVEPVERILRRFSTAAMSLGALSP
;
A
#
# COMPACT_ATOMS: atom_id res chain seq x y z
N LEU A 1 -11.23 22.99 -19.96
CA LEU A 1 -10.14 22.82 -20.94
C LEU A 1 -10.14 21.39 -21.46
N SER A 2 -10.84 21.14 -22.57
CA SER A 2 -10.67 19.94 -23.38
C SER A 2 -9.43 20.15 -24.24
N ILE A 3 -8.30 19.55 -23.86
CA ILE A 3 -7.07 19.66 -24.64
C ILE A 3 -7.22 18.73 -25.86
N VAL A 4 -7.49 19.36 -27.00
CA VAL A 4 -7.47 18.75 -28.33
C VAL A 4 -6.02 18.68 -28.79
N ASN A 5 -5.62 17.49 -29.24
CA ASN A 5 -4.30 17.24 -29.83
C ASN A 5 -4.05 18.15 -31.03
N GLY A 6 -3.09 19.07 -30.89
CA GLY A 6 -2.47 19.79 -31.99
C GLY A 6 -0.97 19.58 -31.92
N GLY A 7 -0.44 18.78 -32.83
CA GLY A 7 1.01 18.58 -32.96
C GLY A 7 1.69 19.85 -33.46
N ASN A 8 2.77 20.23 -32.79
CA ASN A 8 3.95 20.79 -33.42
C ASN A 8 5.14 20.61 -32.48
N GLY A 9 6.21 20.03 -33.02
CA GLY A 9 7.43 19.71 -32.29
C GLY A 9 8.13 20.95 -31.77
N ALA A 10 8.27 21.01 -30.45
CA ALA A 10 9.34 21.74 -29.78
C ALA A 10 9.75 20.87 -28.59
N SER A 11 10.94 20.28 -28.70
CA SER A 11 11.56 19.45 -27.67
C SER A 11 11.66 20.25 -26.37
N SER A 12 10.83 19.93 -25.38
CA SER A 12 10.86 20.54 -24.04
C SER A 12 11.53 19.57 -23.07
N THR A 13 12.86 19.56 -23.14
CA THR A 13 13.79 18.81 -22.29
C THR A 13 13.92 19.43 -20.88
N ILE A 14 12.84 19.97 -20.32
CA ILE A 14 12.88 20.73 -19.06
C ILE A 14 11.89 20.09 -18.08
N ASN A 15 12.40 19.11 -17.33
CA ASN A 15 12.04 18.76 -15.93
C ASN A 15 12.48 17.35 -15.50
N ASN A 16 12.99 16.51 -16.41
CA ASN A 16 13.70 15.28 -16.01
C ASN A 16 15.10 15.55 -15.42
N GLN A 17 15.58 16.80 -15.47
CA GLN A 17 16.92 17.14 -14.98
C GLN A 17 17.04 17.22 -13.45
N GLN A 18 15.94 17.29 -12.69
CA GLN A 18 16.03 17.33 -11.21
C GLN A 18 16.20 15.95 -10.57
N LEU A 19 15.84 14.86 -11.26
CA LEU A 19 16.24 13.51 -10.87
C LEU A 19 17.66 13.16 -11.35
N SER A 20 18.24 13.95 -12.26
CA SER A 20 19.57 13.70 -12.85
C SER A 20 20.63 14.73 -12.43
N SER A 21 20.36 15.59 -11.45
CA SER A 21 21.33 16.60 -10.97
C SER A 21 21.93 16.33 -9.58
N ASN A 22 21.60 15.19 -8.94
CA ASN A 22 22.37 14.62 -7.82
C ASN A 22 22.98 13.28 -8.24
N ASN A 23 24.01 13.35 -9.07
CA ASN A 23 24.81 12.21 -9.55
C ASN A 23 25.67 11.63 -8.41
N SER A 24 25.18 10.60 -7.72
CA SER A 24 26.02 9.54 -7.10
C SER A 24 25.25 8.32 -6.60
N ILE A 25 23.94 8.41 -6.35
CA ILE A 25 23.15 7.34 -5.71
C ILE A 25 22.31 6.58 -6.73
N PRO A 26 22.48 5.25 -6.87
CA PRO A 26 21.69 4.42 -7.79
C PRO A 26 20.18 4.38 -7.45
N LEU A 27 19.33 4.20 -8.47
CA LEU A 27 17.87 4.08 -8.30
C LEU A 27 17.49 2.95 -7.34
N SER A 28 18.24 1.85 -7.35
CA SER A 28 17.99 0.69 -6.49
C SER A 28 18.13 1.00 -5.01
N ASN A 29 18.98 1.95 -4.62
CA ASN A 29 19.13 2.42 -3.24
C ASN A 29 17.86 3.14 -2.79
N ARG A 30 17.31 3.99 -3.67
CA ARG A 30 16.03 4.66 -3.42
C ARG A 30 14.87 3.68 -3.41
N GLN A 31 14.82 2.72 -4.33
CA GLN A 31 13.83 1.65 -4.31
C GLN A 31 13.88 0.86 -2.99
N ALA A 32 15.07 0.47 -2.53
CA ALA A 32 15.24 -0.25 -1.27
C ALA A 32 14.82 0.60 -0.05
N SER A 33 15.13 1.91 -0.02
CA SER A 33 14.72 2.80 1.07
C SER A 33 13.23 3.04 1.17
N PHE A 34 12.50 2.88 0.06
CA PHE A 34 11.03 2.86 -0.01
C PHE A 34 10.44 1.43 0.06
N GLY A 35 11.25 0.43 0.38
CA GLY A 35 10.83 -0.95 0.60
C GLY A 35 10.44 -1.75 -0.64
N TYR A 36 10.90 -1.36 -1.83
CA TYR A 36 10.72 -2.18 -3.03
C TYR A 36 11.51 -3.47 -2.92
N THR A 37 10.86 -4.57 -3.25
CA THR A 37 11.48 -5.88 -3.34
C THR A 37 11.61 -6.31 -4.80
N SER A 38 12.63 -7.12 -5.09
CA SER A 38 12.77 -7.72 -6.42
C SER A 38 11.59 -8.62 -6.79
N GLU A 39 10.87 -9.16 -5.80
CA GLU A 39 9.66 -9.95 -6.01
C GLU A 39 8.52 -9.08 -6.54
N GLU A 40 8.23 -7.94 -5.91
CA GLU A 40 7.18 -7.02 -6.35
C GLU A 40 7.46 -6.46 -7.75
N MET A 41 8.71 -6.15 -8.07
CA MET A 41 9.10 -5.72 -9.42
C MET A 41 8.67 -6.72 -10.50
N ILE A 42 8.75 -8.02 -10.17
CA ILE A 42 8.46 -9.12 -11.10
C ILE A 42 6.99 -9.53 -11.07
N VAL A 43 6.41 -9.66 -9.87
CA VAL A 43 5.07 -10.22 -9.63
C VAL A 43 4.00 -9.16 -9.77
N VAL A 44 4.30 -7.90 -9.44
CA VAL A 44 3.33 -6.80 -9.42
C VAL A 44 3.53 -5.86 -10.61
N LEU A 45 4.67 -5.16 -10.67
CA LEU A 45 4.85 -4.09 -11.66
C LEU A 45 4.92 -4.60 -13.10
N ARG A 46 5.62 -5.72 -13.34
CA ARG A 46 5.77 -6.26 -14.69
C ARG A 46 4.43 -6.68 -15.33
N PRO A 47 3.51 -7.39 -14.66
CA PRO A 47 2.18 -7.65 -15.22
C PRO A 47 1.40 -6.37 -15.51
N MET A 48 1.45 -5.38 -14.60
CA MET A 48 0.72 -4.11 -14.76
C MET A 48 1.20 -3.31 -15.97
N LEU A 49 2.51 -3.20 -16.18
CA LEU A 49 3.04 -2.46 -17.33
C LEU A 49 2.88 -3.19 -18.66
N THR A 50 2.88 -4.53 -18.66
CA THR A 50 2.77 -5.32 -19.91
C THR A 50 1.33 -5.53 -20.36
N THR A 51 0.42 -5.82 -19.43
CA THR A 51 -0.97 -6.18 -19.74
C THR A 51 -1.97 -5.06 -19.50
N GLY A 52 -1.59 -4.03 -18.73
CA GLY A 52 -2.52 -2.99 -18.27
C GLY A 52 -3.59 -3.54 -17.32
N GLN A 53 -3.29 -4.63 -16.62
CA GLN A 53 -4.15 -5.27 -15.62
C GLN A 53 -3.33 -5.61 -14.36
N GLU A 54 -4.00 -5.67 -13.21
CA GLU A 54 -3.38 -6.13 -11.97
C GLU A 54 -2.92 -7.60 -12.10
N PRO A 55 -1.89 -8.02 -11.34
CA PRO A 55 -1.43 -9.40 -11.36
C PRO A 55 -2.50 -10.35 -10.82
N VAL A 56 -2.60 -11.54 -11.45
CA VAL A 56 -3.47 -12.62 -10.98
C VAL A 56 -2.62 -13.69 -10.31
N GLY A 57 -2.99 -14.06 -9.08
CA GLY A 57 -2.40 -15.15 -8.30
C GLY A 57 -3.42 -16.24 -7.97
N ALA A 58 -2.98 -17.24 -7.22
CA ALA A 58 -3.82 -18.33 -6.72
C ALA A 58 -3.35 -18.76 -5.31
N MET A 59 -4.17 -19.58 -4.63
CA MET A 59 -4.06 -19.93 -3.20
C MET A 59 -4.40 -18.76 -2.27
N GLY A 60 -4.51 -19.04 -0.96
CA GLY A 60 -4.74 -18.03 0.06
C GLY A 60 -3.45 -17.32 0.49
N ASP A 61 -3.60 -16.17 1.14
CA ASP A 61 -2.51 -15.52 1.87
C ASP A 61 -2.24 -16.30 3.16
N ASP A 62 -1.11 -16.99 3.19
CA ASP A 62 -0.66 -17.81 4.31
C ASP A 62 0.53 -17.18 5.05
N THR A 63 0.79 -15.89 4.81
CA THR A 63 1.77 -15.09 5.55
C THR A 63 1.15 -14.48 6.82
N PRO A 64 1.96 -14.13 7.84
CA PRO A 64 1.45 -13.42 9.00
C PRO A 64 0.80 -12.07 8.63
N PRO A 65 -0.27 -11.66 9.33
CA PRO A 65 -0.72 -10.27 9.29
C PRO A 65 0.45 -9.31 9.55
N ALA A 66 0.41 -8.10 8.97
CA ALA A 66 1.54 -7.17 9.02
C ALA A 66 2.09 -6.94 10.43
N VAL A 67 1.20 -6.74 11.42
CA VAL A 67 1.54 -6.57 12.85
C VAL A 67 2.25 -7.76 13.50
N MET A 68 2.14 -8.96 12.91
CA MET A 68 2.80 -10.18 13.39
C MET A 68 4.03 -10.56 12.58
N SER A 69 4.32 -9.84 11.49
CA SER A 69 5.52 -10.06 10.68
C SER A 69 6.76 -9.65 11.47
N LYS A 70 7.86 -10.35 11.21
CA LYS A 70 9.20 -9.97 11.70
C LYS A 70 9.98 -9.14 10.69
N LEU A 71 9.45 -9.03 9.48
CA LEU A 71 10.02 -8.23 8.42
C LEU A 71 9.36 -6.85 8.45
N PRO A 72 10.06 -5.78 8.06
CA PRO A 72 9.44 -4.47 7.95
C PRO A 72 8.23 -4.55 7.00
N ARG A 73 7.09 -3.95 7.39
CA ARG A 73 5.86 -3.90 6.56
C ARG A 73 5.38 -2.48 6.33
N SER A 74 5.10 -2.13 5.07
CA SER A 74 4.47 -0.84 4.77
C SER A 74 3.12 -0.69 5.49
N LEU A 75 2.79 0.53 5.93
CA LEU A 75 1.54 0.84 6.61
C LEU A 75 0.31 0.38 5.82
N PHE A 76 0.37 0.37 4.48
CA PHE A 76 -0.71 -0.16 3.64
C PHE A 76 -1.12 -1.59 4.03
N GLY A 77 -0.16 -2.44 4.42
CA GLY A 77 -0.41 -3.84 4.78
C GLY A 77 -1.28 -4.06 6.02
N TYR A 78 -1.44 -3.04 6.86
CA TYR A 78 -2.26 -3.05 8.06
C TYR A 78 -3.74 -2.75 7.78
N PHE A 79 -4.08 -2.21 6.60
CA PHE A 79 -5.46 -1.87 6.26
C PHE A 79 -6.07 -2.94 5.36
N LYS A 80 -7.23 -3.47 5.75
CA LYS A 80 -7.98 -4.46 4.97
C LYS A 80 -9.19 -3.79 4.34
N GLN A 81 -9.37 -3.99 3.05
CA GLN A 81 -10.50 -3.45 2.30
C GLN A 81 -11.81 -4.03 2.86
N ARG A 82 -12.73 -3.16 3.27
CA ARG A 82 -14.09 -3.60 3.61
C ARG A 82 -14.85 -3.90 2.32
N PHE A 83 -15.79 -4.83 2.42
CA PHE A 83 -16.66 -5.20 1.32
C PHE A 83 -18.07 -5.44 1.86
N ALA A 84 -19.06 -5.33 0.98
CA ALA A 84 -20.45 -5.50 1.34
C ALA A 84 -20.85 -6.98 1.32
N GLU A 85 -21.52 -7.42 2.37
CA GLU A 85 -22.15 -8.73 2.45
C GLU A 85 -23.60 -8.53 2.92
N VAL A 86 -24.56 -9.07 2.16
CA VAL A 86 -26.01 -9.07 2.45
C VAL A 86 -26.69 -7.68 2.44
N THR A 87 -26.16 -6.69 3.16
CA THR A 87 -26.80 -5.39 3.39
C THR A 87 -26.99 -4.56 2.12
N ASN A 88 -26.02 -4.62 1.22
CA ASN A 88 -26.04 -3.96 -0.08
C ASN A 88 -25.22 -4.79 -1.08
N PRO A 89 -25.61 -4.80 -2.36
CA PRO A 89 -24.90 -5.60 -3.36
C PRO A 89 -23.60 -4.90 -3.82
N PRO A 90 -22.53 -5.65 -4.14
CA PRO A 90 -21.42 -5.13 -4.91
C PRO A 90 -21.84 -4.87 -6.38
N ILE A 91 -21.05 -4.04 -7.07
CA ILE A 91 -21.21 -3.74 -8.51
C ILE A 91 -20.25 -4.61 -9.33
N ASP A 92 -20.62 -4.98 -10.56
CA ASP A 92 -19.70 -5.61 -11.51
C ASP A 92 -18.85 -4.54 -12.23
N PRO A 93 -17.55 -4.39 -11.90
CA PRO A 93 -16.73 -3.30 -12.41
C PRO A 93 -16.34 -3.47 -13.90
N LEU A 94 -16.68 -4.62 -14.52
CA LEU A 94 -16.39 -4.91 -15.92
C LEU A 94 -17.65 -4.78 -16.79
N ARG A 95 -18.77 -5.36 -16.33
CA ARG A 95 -20.03 -5.36 -17.11
C ARG A 95 -20.84 -4.08 -16.91
N GLU A 96 -20.72 -3.47 -15.74
CA GLU A 96 -21.45 -2.26 -15.35
C GLU A 96 -20.50 -1.04 -15.25
N GLU A 97 -19.35 -1.09 -15.92
CA GLU A 97 -18.34 -0.01 -15.91
C GLU A 97 -18.95 1.37 -16.24
N MET A 98 -19.98 1.41 -17.11
CA MET A 98 -20.63 2.65 -17.53
C MET A 98 -21.30 3.45 -16.39
N VAL A 99 -21.65 2.80 -15.27
CA VAL A 99 -22.21 3.52 -14.11
C VAL A 99 -21.12 3.98 -13.14
N MET A 100 -19.86 3.61 -13.38
CA MET A 100 -18.74 3.93 -12.51
C MET A 100 -17.93 5.11 -13.04
N SER A 101 -17.23 5.82 -12.15
CA SER A 101 -16.39 6.94 -12.54
C SER A 101 -15.17 7.12 -11.64
N LEU A 102 -14.00 7.28 -12.28
CA LEU A 102 -12.75 7.69 -11.64
C LEU A 102 -12.48 9.20 -11.79
N ARG A 103 -13.46 9.96 -12.28
CA ARG A 103 -13.29 11.41 -12.47
C ARG A 103 -13.11 12.11 -11.13
N MET A 104 -12.03 12.87 -11.01
CA MET A 104 -11.70 13.70 -9.86
C MET A 104 -11.69 15.18 -10.21
N LEU A 105 -12.00 16.03 -9.25
CA LEU A 105 -11.97 17.48 -9.39
C LEU A 105 -11.02 18.07 -8.34
N LEU A 106 -10.02 18.82 -8.79
CA LEU A 106 -9.06 19.49 -7.92
C LEU A 106 -9.35 20.99 -7.78
N GLY A 107 -9.18 21.50 -6.56
CA GLY A 107 -9.33 22.91 -6.21
C GLY A 107 -10.27 23.13 -5.02
N ARG A 108 -10.56 24.40 -4.74
CA ARG A 108 -11.45 24.81 -3.67
C ARG A 108 -12.91 24.47 -4.01
N ARG A 109 -13.61 23.83 -3.08
CA ARG A 109 -15.05 23.59 -3.20
C ARG A 109 -15.82 24.87 -2.85
N ALA A 110 -16.74 25.26 -3.74
CA ALA A 110 -17.65 26.36 -3.50
C ALA A 110 -18.76 25.95 -2.52
N ASN A 111 -19.52 26.93 -2.04
CA ASN A 111 -20.67 26.68 -1.18
C ASN A 111 -21.77 25.96 -1.97
N VAL A 112 -22.18 24.79 -1.48
CA VAL A 112 -23.19 23.92 -2.11
C VAL A 112 -24.59 24.58 -2.13
N LEU A 113 -24.84 25.54 -1.24
CA LEU A 113 -26.13 26.24 -1.15
C LEU A 113 -26.29 27.41 -2.13
N THR A 114 -25.23 27.75 -2.89
CA THR A 114 -25.22 28.90 -3.79
C THR A 114 -24.75 28.51 -5.18
N GLU A 115 -25.49 28.92 -6.20
CA GLU A 115 -25.11 28.73 -7.59
C GLU A 115 -24.22 29.90 -8.04
N THR A 116 -22.91 29.67 -8.17
CA THR A 116 -21.96 30.67 -8.65
C THR A 116 -21.01 30.08 -9.71
N PRO A 117 -20.53 30.88 -10.68
CA PRO A 117 -19.54 30.42 -11.66
C PRO A 117 -18.24 29.91 -11.03
N ASP A 118 -17.92 30.34 -9.82
CA ASP A 118 -16.73 29.89 -9.10
C ASP A 118 -16.81 28.40 -8.72
N ALA A 119 -18.02 27.82 -8.62
CA ALA A 119 -18.22 26.41 -8.31
C ALA A 119 -17.64 25.46 -9.36
N VAL A 120 -17.46 25.92 -10.61
CA VAL A 120 -16.89 25.12 -11.70
C VAL A 120 -15.42 25.43 -11.99
N ARG A 121 -14.79 26.34 -11.25
CA ARG A 121 -13.34 26.63 -11.34
C ARG A 121 -12.54 25.53 -10.65
N LEU A 122 -12.50 24.36 -11.28
CA LEU A 122 -11.81 23.15 -10.80
C LEU A 122 -11.02 22.51 -11.94
N VAL A 123 -9.89 21.88 -11.61
CA VAL A 123 -9.14 21.06 -12.55
C VAL A 123 -9.77 19.67 -12.61
N ALA A 124 -10.26 19.26 -13.77
CA ALA A 124 -10.88 17.96 -13.94
C ALA A 124 -9.85 16.90 -14.37
N LEU A 125 -9.72 15.86 -13.56
CA LEU A 125 -8.93 14.66 -13.86
C LEU A 125 -9.84 13.52 -14.31
N LYS A 126 -9.41 12.73 -15.29
CA LYS A 126 -10.13 11.53 -15.72
C LYS A 126 -9.89 10.32 -14.81
N SER A 127 -8.74 10.32 -14.13
CA SER A 127 -8.28 9.29 -13.19
C SER A 127 -7.61 10.01 -12.02
N PRO A 128 -7.66 9.44 -10.80
CA PRO A 128 -6.90 9.95 -9.67
C PRO A 128 -5.39 9.65 -9.79
N VAL A 129 -4.95 8.82 -10.73
CA VAL A 129 -3.53 8.48 -10.93
C VAL A 129 -2.92 9.45 -11.93
N LEU A 130 -1.98 10.28 -11.48
CA LEU A 130 -1.34 11.30 -12.30
C LEU A 130 -0.14 10.73 -13.06
N LEU A 131 -0.06 11.01 -14.35
CA LEU A 131 1.14 10.79 -15.16
C LEU A 131 2.15 11.94 -14.95
N PRO A 132 3.46 11.72 -15.21
CA PRO A 132 4.49 12.75 -15.05
C PRO A 132 4.18 14.06 -15.79
N GLU A 133 3.66 13.98 -17.02
CA GLU A 133 3.27 15.15 -17.80
C GLU A 133 2.11 15.93 -17.19
N GLN A 134 1.19 15.26 -16.50
CA GLN A 134 0.07 15.91 -15.81
C GLN A 134 0.55 16.61 -14.55
N MET A 135 1.47 15.99 -13.81
CA MET A 135 2.09 16.60 -12.63
C MET A 135 2.89 17.84 -13.02
N ALA A 136 3.68 17.76 -14.09
CA ALA A 136 4.41 18.90 -14.63
C ALA A 136 3.46 20.03 -15.08
N ALA A 137 2.34 19.71 -15.73
CA ALA A 137 1.34 20.69 -16.14
C ALA A 137 0.67 21.40 -14.95
N LEU A 138 0.42 20.70 -13.84
CA LEU A 138 -0.11 21.29 -12.61
C LEU A 138 0.86 22.30 -11.98
N HIS A 139 2.17 22.05 -12.06
CA HIS A 139 3.18 22.97 -11.56
C HIS A 139 3.49 24.13 -12.51
N ALA A 140 3.37 23.93 -13.83
CA ALA A 140 3.73 24.92 -14.83
C ALA A 140 2.65 25.99 -15.07
N GLN A 141 1.41 25.73 -14.66
CA GLN A 141 0.31 26.69 -14.81
C GLN A 141 0.41 27.83 -13.79
N ASP A 142 0.01 29.04 -14.19
CA ASP A 142 0.10 30.27 -13.38
C ASP A 142 -1.29 30.87 -13.06
N THR A 143 -2.32 30.01 -12.97
CA THR A 143 -3.68 30.44 -12.64
C THR A 143 -3.83 30.50 -11.12
N PRO A 144 -4.07 31.68 -10.51
CA PRO A 144 -4.14 31.84 -9.06
C PRO A 144 -5.19 30.94 -8.39
N GLU A 145 -6.30 30.65 -9.08
CA GLU A 145 -7.37 29.76 -8.61
C GLU A 145 -6.95 28.29 -8.51
N PHE A 146 -5.82 27.92 -9.12
CA PHE A 146 -5.24 26.58 -9.09
C PHE A 146 -3.87 26.57 -8.43
N ALA A 147 -3.53 27.60 -7.65
CA ALA A 147 -2.23 27.72 -6.99
C ALA A 147 -1.81 26.41 -6.29
N VAL A 148 -0.65 25.89 -6.71
CA VAL A 148 -0.08 24.64 -6.21
C VAL A 148 1.01 24.96 -5.20
N ALA A 149 0.96 24.30 -4.04
CA ALA A 149 2.05 24.32 -3.07
C ALA A 149 2.51 22.88 -2.81
N THR A 150 3.82 22.69 -2.65
CA THR A 150 4.42 21.41 -2.26
C THR A 150 4.89 21.49 -0.81
N VAL A 151 4.47 20.54 0.01
CA VAL A 151 4.95 20.35 1.39
C VAL A 151 5.72 19.04 1.47
N ALA A 152 6.88 19.08 2.11
CA ALA A 152 7.78 17.94 2.16
C ALA A 152 7.39 17.00 3.32
N ALA A 153 6.95 15.79 2.98
CA ALA A 153 6.61 14.73 3.91
C ALA A 153 7.86 13.91 4.28
N VAL A 154 8.82 14.57 4.93
CA VAL A 154 10.12 13.98 5.26
C VAL A 154 10.61 14.42 6.64
N TRP A 155 11.57 13.67 7.20
CA TRP A 155 12.19 13.97 8.49
C TRP A 155 13.67 13.57 8.52
N PRO A 156 14.52 14.28 9.29
CA PRO A 156 15.96 13.97 9.34
C PRO A 156 16.24 12.59 9.91
N ALA A 157 17.25 11.91 9.38
CA ALA A 157 17.74 10.68 9.96
C ALA A 157 18.31 10.94 11.35
N PRO A 158 17.85 10.20 12.38
CA PRO A 158 18.41 10.32 13.71
C PRO A 158 19.88 9.89 13.66
N ALA A 159 20.76 10.73 14.19
CA ALA A 159 22.21 10.51 14.20
C ALA A 159 22.68 10.27 15.64
N GLY A 160 23.38 9.15 15.89
CA GLY A 160 23.94 8.80 17.19
C GLY A 160 24.03 7.28 17.40
N GLU A 161 24.83 6.85 18.39
CA GLU A 161 25.09 5.42 18.68
C GLU A 161 23.88 4.70 19.31
N GLU A 162 22.88 5.41 19.84
CA GLU A 162 21.66 4.83 20.44
C GLU A 162 20.40 5.53 19.94
N VAL A 163 19.92 5.16 18.73
CA VAL A 163 18.57 5.52 18.30
C VAL A 163 17.61 4.46 18.80
N THR A 164 16.86 4.78 19.86
CA THR A 164 15.79 3.90 20.35
C THR A 164 14.52 4.07 19.50
N PRO A 165 13.67 3.03 19.38
CA PRO A 165 12.39 3.13 18.66
C PRO A 165 11.51 4.29 19.16
N GLU A 166 11.54 4.60 20.45
CA GLU A 166 10.77 5.69 21.05
C GLU A 166 11.25 7.06 20.57
N VAL A 167 12.57 7.29 20.54
CA VAL A 167 13.15 8.56 20.06
C VAL A 167 12.87 8.76 18.57
N ALA A 168 12.98 7.69 17.77
CA ALA A 168 12.63 7.71 16.36
C ALA A 168 11.13 7.99 16.17
N GLY A 169 10.27 7.38 16.99
CA GLY A 169 8.83 7.60 16.99
C GLY A 169 8.46 9.05 17.31
N ASP A 170 9.08 9.65 18.33
CA ASP A 170 8.87 11.04 18.68
C ASP A 170 9.31 11.99 17.56
N ALA A 171 10.43 11.70 16.90
CA ALA A 171 10.90 12.46 15.74
C ALA A 171 9.91 12.38 14.57
N LEU A 172 9.41 11.18 14.24
CA LEU A 172 8.38 10.99 13.21
C LEU A 172 7.09 11.74 13.57
N ARG A 173 6.64 11.66 14.82
CA ARG A 173 5.45 12.38 15.30
C ARG A 173 5.61 13.90 15.20
N ALA A 174 6.78 14.42 15.57
CA ALA A 174 7.10 15.83 15.43
C ALA A 174 7.10 16.27 13.96
N ALA A 175 7.63 15.44 13.06
CA ALA A 175 7.62 15.69 11.63
C ALA A 175 6.21 15.70 11.03
N VAL A 176 5.34 14.77 11.44
CA VAL A 176 3.91 14.76 11.04
C VAL A 176 3.20 16.03 11.53
N THR A 177 3.49 16.46 12.77
CA THR A 177 2.93 17.71 13.33
C THR A 177 3.40 18.93 12.54
N LYS A 178 4.68 18.98 12.19
CA LYS A 178 5.27 20.03 11.34
C LYS A 178 4.61 20.05 9.95
N LEU A 179 4.45 18.89 9.32
CA LEU A 179 3.79 18.74 8.01
C LEU A 179 2.36 19.27 8.05
N CYS A 180 1.59 18.95 9.09
CA CYS A 180 0.22 19.45 9.26
C CYS A 180 0.17 20.98 9.35
N ARG A 181 1.11 21.59 10.09
CA ARG A 181 1.22 23.05 10.20
C ARG A 181 1.59 23.70 8.87
N GLU A 182 2.59 23.17 8.16
CA GLU A 182 3.01 23.70 6.85
C GLU A 182 1.91 23.58 5.80
N ALA A 183 1.15 22.47 5.82
CA ALA A 183 -0.03 22.28 4.99
C ALA A 183 -1.11 23.33 5.28
N GLU A 184 -1.40 23.59 6.55
CA GLU A 184 -2.34 24.63 6.96
C GLU A 184 -1.89 26.02 6.51
N GLU A 185 -0.62 26.38 6.75
CA GLU A 185 -0.03 27.65 6.35
C GLU A 185 -0.10 27.83 4.82
N ALA A 186 0.20 26.80 4.05
CA ALA A 186 0.10 26.83 2.58
C ALA A 186 -1.34 27.10 2.11
N VAL A 187 -2.34 26.42 2.70
CA VAL A 187 -3.76 26.61 2.33
C VAL A 187 -4.25 28.01 2.72
N ARG A 188 -3.89 28.48 3.91
CA ARG A 188 -4.19 29.87 4.36
C ARG A 188 -3.48 30.90 3.49
N GLY A 189 -2.27 30.61 3.04
CA GLY A 189 -1.48 31.41 2.10
C GLY A 189 -2.01 31.45 0.67
N GLY A 190 -3.07 30.69 0.36
CA GLY A 190 -3.75 30.76 -0.93
C GLY A 190 -3.64 29.50 -1.79
N ALA A 191 -2.90 28.48 -1.36
CA ALA A 191 -2.83 27.21 -2.09
C ALA A 191 -4.23 26.58 -2.22
N ARG A 192 -4.51 26.04 -3.41
CA ARG A 192 -5.76 25.35 -3.77
C ARG A 192 -5.52 23.89 -4.11
N ILE A 193 -4.27 23.54 -4.41
CA ILE A 193 -3.81 22.18 -4.60
C ILE A 193 -2.54 22.03 -3.75
N LEU A 194 -2.55 21.07 -2.84
CA LEU A 194 -1.44 20.76 -1.96
C LEU A 194 -0.83 19.44 -2.39
N VAL A 195 0.46 19.46 -2.74
CA VAL A 195 1.25 18.27 -3.05
C VAL A 195 2.01 17.87 -1.80
N ILE A 196 1.65 16.73 -1.23
CA ILE A 196 2.34 16.13 -0.10
C ILE A 196 3.38 15.18 -0.70
N SER A 197 4.66 15.56 -0.63
CA SER A 197 5.74 14.90 -1.36
C SER A 197 6.83 14.34 -0.47
N ASP A 198 7.17 13.07 -0.64
CA ASP A 198 8.34 12.42 -0.03
C ASP A 198 9.57 12.41 -0.96
N GLU A 199 9.52 13.16 -2.08
CA GLU A 199 10.57 13.19 -3.10
C GLU A 199 11.91 13.75 -2.59
N ALA A 200 11.89 14.53 -1.50
CA ALA A 200 13.11 15.04 -0.86
C ALA A 200 13.84 14.00 0.00
N ALA A 201 13.30 12.77 0.14
CA ALA A 201 13.97 11.71 0.89
C ALA A 201 15.26 11.24 0.20
N ASP A 202 16.31 11.09 1.00
CA ASP A 202 17.67 10.74 0.60
C ASP A 202 18.41 9.99 1.72
N GLN A 203 19.73 9.85 1.60
CA GLN A 203 20.57 9.16 2.59
C GLN A 203 20.60 9.81 3.98
N HIS A 204 20.15 11.06 4.13
CA HIS A 204 20.12 11.80 5.40
C HIS A 204 18.70 12.16 5.84
N THR A 205 17.70 11.89 5.00
CA THR A 205 16.33 12.35 5.15
C THR A 205 15.38 11.21 4.85
N LEU A 206 14.59 10.79 5.84
CA LEU A 206 13.63 9.69 5.71
C LEU A 206 12.25 10.20 5.26
N PRO A 207 11.50 9.40 4.49
CA PRO A 207 10.12 9.71 4.18
C PRO A 207 9.24 9.56 5.43
N ILE A 208 8.23 10.42 5.57
CA ILE A 208 7.05 10.10 6.38
C ILE A 208 6.21 9.12 5.55
N PRO A 209 5.78 7.97 6.09
CA PRO A 209 4.91 7.06 5.37
C PRO A 209 3.73 7.80 4.73
N SER A 210 3.58 7.66 3.42
CA SER A 210 2.67 8.44 2.58
C SER A 210 1.22 8.38 3.05
N LEU A 211 0.79 7.20 3.50
CA LEU A 211 -0.54 6.99 4.06
C LEU A 211 -0.76 7.78 5.36
N LEU A 212 0.24 7.79 6.24
CA LEU A 212 0.25 8.57 7.48
C LEU A 212 0.27 10.08 7.18
N ALA A 213 1.11 10.51 6.25
CA ALA A 213 1.24 11.90 5.84
C ALA A 213 -0.08 12.47 5.29
N VAL A 214 -0.71 11.75 4.34
CA VAL A 214 -1.99 12.16 3.75
C VAL A 214 -3.10 12.15 4.79
N GLY A 215 -3.25 11.07 5.56
CA GLY A 215 -4.29 10.95 6.58
C GLY A 215 -4.18 12.05 7.64
N ALA A 216 -2.97 12.31 8.13
CA ALA A 216 -2.73 13.35 9.13
C ALA A 216 -3.11 14.75 8.62
N VAL A 217 -2.64 15.12 7.42
CA VAL A 217 -2.99 16.41 6.78
C VAL A 217 -4.49 16.48 6.51
N HIS A 218 -5.10 15.40 6.03
CA HIS A 218 -6.53 15.32 5.74
C HIS A 218 -7.37 15.67 6.99
N HIS A 219 -7.17 14.94 8.08
CA HIS A 219 -7.93 15.16 9.31
C HIS A 219 -7.55 16.48 9.99
N HIS A 220 -6.29 16.93 9.90
CA HIS A 220 -5.88 18.23 10.41
C HIS A 220 -6.63 19.36 9.70
N LEU A 221 -6.65 19.37 8.38
CA LEU A 221 -7.39 20.38 7.61
C LEU A 221 -8.90 20.30 7.85
N ILE A 222 -9.47 19.12 8.15
CA ILE A 222 -10.88 19.01 8.58
C ILE A 222 -11.09 19.74 9.90
N ARG A 223 -10.25 19.46 10.92
CA ARG A 223 -10.33 20.11 12.24
C ARG A 223 -10.18 21.62 12.16
N GLN A 224 -9.39 22.13 11.23
CA GLN A 224 -9.20 23.57 11.01
C GLN A 224 -10.28 24.21 10.10
N GLY A 225 -11.23 23.44 9.56
CA GLY A 225 -12.24 23.93 8.62
C GLY A 225 -11.68 24.28 7.24
N LEU A 226 -10.48 23.78 6.90
CA LEU A 226 -9.74 24.10 5.68
C LEU A 226 -9.80 23.00 4.60
N ARG A 227 -10.30 21.79 4.91
CA ARG A 227 -10.27 20.66 3.96
C ARG A 227 -10.97 20.95 2.64
N MET A 228 -12.01 21.77 2.63
CA MET A 228 -12.73 22.19 1.41
C MET A 228 -12.01 23.30 0.62
N HIS A 229 -10.95 23.88 1.16
CA HIS A 229 -10.21 24.99 0.53
C HIS A 229 -9.09 24.52 -0.41
N ALA A 230 -8.65 23.26 -0.29
CA ALA A 230 -7.62 22.70 -1.15
C ALA A 230 -7.83 21.21 -1.42
N SER A 231 -7.34 20.74 -2.57
CA SER A 231 -7.21 19.33 -2.87
C SER A 231 -5.85 18.79 -2.47
N LEU A 232 -5.79 17.50 -2.12
CA LEU A 232 -4.55 16.84 -1.69
C LEU A 232 -4.06 15.92 -2.80
N ILE A 233 -2.78 16.03 -3.16
CA ILE A 233 -2.08 15.11 -4.06
C ILE A 233 -0.97 14.43 -3.27
N SER A 234 -0.93 13.10 -3.28
CA SER A 234 0.19 12.33 -2.73
C SER A 234 1.22 12.10 -3.82
N ALA A 235 2.38 12.73 -3.73
CA ALA A 235 3.54 12.44 -4.57
C ALA A 235 4.48 11.53 -3.77
N SER A 236 4.42 10.22 -4.02
CA SER A 236 5.08 9.26 -3.14
C SER A 236 5.91 8.21 -3.85
N GLY A 237 7.06 7.91 -3.24
CA GLY A 237 7.90 6.79 -3.60
C GLY A 237 7.34 5.43 -3.16
N GLU A 238 6.45 5.33 -2.17
CA GLU A 238 5.95 4.02 -1.68
C GLU A 238 4.88 3.37 -2.56
N VAL A 239 4.26 4.15 -3.45
CA VAL A 239 3.05 3.74 -4.16
C VAL A 239 3.39 2.92 -5.38
N ARG A 240 2.96 1.65 -5.39
CA ARG A 240 3.23 0.71 -6.49
C ARG A 240 2.12 -0.30 -6.76
N GLU A 241 1.14 -0.41 -5.86
CA GLU A 241 0.02 -1.35 -5.95
C GLU A 241 -1.33 -0.62 -5.99
N VAL A 242 -2.34 -1.30 -6.54
CA VAL A 242 -3.75 -0.84 -6.53
C VAL A 242 -4.20 -0.48 -5.11
N HIS A 243 -3.85 -1.34 -4.14
CA HIS A 243 -4.26 -1.15 -2.75
C HIS A 243 -3.66 0.12 -2.13
N HIS A 244 -2.40 0.47 -2.47
CA HIS A 244 -1.76 1.69 -1.96
C HIS A 244 -2.53 2.93 -2.40
N VAL A 245 -2.91 2.98 -3.67
CA VAL A 245 -3.71 4.08 -4.23
C VAL A 245 -5.11 4.11 -3.62
N ALA A 246 -5.76 2.96 -3.45
CA ALA A 246 -7.06 2.87 -2.81
C ALA A 246 -7.02 3.39 -1.36
N CYS A 247 -5.98 3.05 -0.59
CA CYS A 247 -5.80 3.57 0.77
C CYS A 247 -5.62 5.09 0.76
N LEU A 248 -4.69 5.62 -0.05
CA LEU A 248 -4.44 7.06 -0.10
C LEU A 248 -5.70 7.86 -0.45
N ILE A 249 -6.48 7.39 -1.43
CA ILE A 249 -7.75 8.04 -1.80
C ILE A 249 -8.76 7.90 -0.65
N GLY A 250 -8.92 6.71 -0.08
CA GLY A 250 -9.86 6.46 1.01
C GLY A 250 -9.56 7.25 2.29
N TYR A 251 -8.32 7.69 2.47
CA TYR A 251 -7.87 8.58 3.56
C TYR A 251 -7.65 10.03 3.12
N GLY A 252 -8.13 10.41 1.94
CA GLY A 252 -8.39 11.80 1.58
C GLY A 252 -7.51 12.41 0.50
N ALA A 253 -6.63 11.65 -0.16
CA ALA A 253 -5.97 12.10 -1.37
C ALA A 253 -6.97 12.23 -2.53
N ASN A 254 -6.98 13.37 -3.21
CA ASN A 254 -7.75 13.57 -4.43
C ASN A 254 -7.04 13.01 -5.66
N ALA A 255 -5.71 12.93 -5.64
CA ALA A 255 -4.91 12.30 -6.67
C ALA A 255 -3.60 11.72 -6.09
N VAL A 256 -2.99 10.79 -6.82
CA VAL A 256 -1.75 10.12 -6.44
C VAL A 256 -0.78 10.15 -7.61
N TYR A 257 0.45 10.57 -7.34
CA TYR A 257 1.57 10.61 -8.28
C TYR A 257 2.67 9.63 -7.81
N PRO A 258 2.68 8.39 -8.32
CA PRO A 258 3.62 7.35 -7.91
C PRO A 258 4.98 7.48 -8.65
N TYR A 259 5.74 8.53 -8.33
CA TYR A 259 6.92 8.91 -9.10
C TYR A 259 8.00 7.80 -9.15
N LEU A 260 8.24 7.10 -8.02
CA LEU A 260 9.28 6.07 -7.95
C LEU A 260 8.88 4.79 -8.70
N ALA A 261 7.58 4.47 -8.75
CA ALA A 261 7.08 3.41 -9.61
C ALA A 261 7.31 3.75 -11.09
N TYR A 262 7.10 5.01 -11.51
CA TYR A 262 7.38 5.42 -12.89
C TYR A 262 8.87 5.38 -13.26
N ALA A 263 9.76 5.78 -12.35
CA ALA A 263 11.19 5.61 -12.53
C ALA A 263 11.59 4.13 -12.63
N SER A 264 10.99 3.29 -11.78
CA SER A 264 11.21 1.84 -11.78
C SER A 264 10.68 1.16 -13.06
N ILE A 265 9.54 1.62 -13.59
CA ILE A 265 8.99 1.15 -14.88
C ILE A 265 9.94 1.50 -16.03
N GLU A 266 10.50 2.71 -16.02
CA GLU A 266 11.47 3.13 -17.04
C GLU A 266 12.72 2.26 -17.04
N GLU A 267 13.26 1.94 -15.85
CA GLU A 267 14.37 1.00 -15.70
C GLU A 267 14.03 -0.40 -16.26
N ILE A 268 12.88 -0.98 -15.88
CA ILE A 268 12.45 -2.30 -16.40
C ILE A 268 12.33 -2.30 -17.93
N VAL A 269 11.80 -1.21 -18.52
CA VAL A 269 11.66 -1.08 -19.96
C VAL A 269 13.02 -0.98 -20.64
N HIS A 270 13.94 -0.17 -20.10
CA HIS A 270 15.31 -0.04 -20.63
C HIS A 270 16.13 -1.33 -20.53
N GLU A 271 15.92 -2.14 -19.48
CA GLU A 271 16.54 -3.47 -19.38
C GLU A 271 16.05 -4.45 -20.48
N GLY A 272 14.88 -4.20 -21.07
CA GLY A 272 14.31 -5.00 -22.18
C GLY A 272 13.89 -6.43 -21.82
N ARG A 273 14.02 -6.85 -20.56
CA ARG A 273 13.76 -8.24 -20.14
C ARG A 273 12.27 -8.51 -20.01
N LYS A 274 11.73 -9.31 -20.93
CA LYS A 274 10.33 -9.78 -20.92
C LYS A 274 9.29 -8.65 -20.94
N THR A 275 9.66 -7.49 -21.45
CA THR A 275 8.77 -6.34 -21.67
C THR A 275 8.29 -6.24 -23.11
N GLY A 276 8.85 -7.02 -24.04
CA GLY A 276 8.54 -6.91 -25.46
C GLY A 276 8.99 -5.56 -26.04
N ASN A 277 8.28 -5.05 -27.05
CA ASN A 277 8.59 -3.77 -27.71
C ASN A 277 7.86 -2.58 -27.05
N LEU A 278 7.64 -2.62 -25.73
CA LEU A 278 6.93 -1.54 -25.02
C LEU A 278 7.81 -0.28 -24.91
N THR A 279 7.24 0.87 -25.25
CA THR A 279 7.85 2.17 -24.95
C THR A 279 7.61 2.56 -23.48
N VAL A 280 8.47 3.40 -22.92
CA VAL A 280 8.32 3.91 -21.54
C VAL A 280 6.97 4.60 -21.36
N GLU A 281 6.56 5.42 -22.32
CA GLU A 281 5.27 6.11 -22.29
C GLU A 281 4.08 5.12 -22.25
N GLN A 282 4.12 4.08 -23.10
CA GLN A 282 3.07 3.07 -23.11
C GLN A 282 3.04 2.27 -21.80
N ALA A 283 4.22 1.96 -21.24
CA ALA A 283 4.34 1.23 -19.97
C ALA A 283 3.75 2.03 -18.80
N ARG A 284 4.02 3.35 -18.73
CA ARG A 284 3.43 4.25 -17.71
C ARG A 284 1.91 4.33 -17.83
N LYS A 285 1.39 4.46 -19.06
CA LYS A 285 -0.06 4.47 -19.33
C LYS A 285 -0.72 3.13 -18.99
N ASN A 286 -0.06 2.02 -19.27
CA ASN A 286 -0.55 0.68 -18.91
C ASN A 286 -0.61 0.50 -17.39
N PHE A 287 0.42 0.94 -16.67
CA PHE A 287 0.41 0.92 -15.20
C PHE A 287 -0.75 1.75 -14.64
N ALA A 288 -0.93 3.00 -15.09
CA ALA A 288 -2.04 3.83 -14.66
C ALA A 288 -3.40 3.18 -14.95
N LYS A 289 -3.57 2.59 -16.14
CA LYS A 289 -4.77 1.84 -16.53
C LYS A 289 -5.01 0.61 -15.65
N ALA A 290 -3.96 -0.12 -15.28
CA ALA A 290 -4.06 -1.27 -14.38
C ALA A 290 -4.55 -0.84 -12.99
N VAL A 291 -4.01 0.28 -12.48
CA VAL A 291 -4.46 0.88 -11.22
C VAL A 291 -5.91 1.34 -11.31
N ASP A 292 -6.30 2.02 -12.39
CA ASP A 292 -7.68 2.48 -12.59
C ASP A 292 -8.69 1.33 -12.56
N LYS A 293 -8.43 0.25 -13.30
CA LYS A 293 -9.27 -0.95 -13.27
C LYS A 293 -9.31 -1.58 -11.88
N GLY A 294 -8.17 -1.61 -11.20
CA GLY A 294 -8.07 -2.09 -9.83
C GLY A 294 -8.89 -1.24 -8.85
N LEU A 295 -8.90 0.09 -9.00
CA LEU A 295 -9.69 1.00 -8.18
C LEU A 295 -11.19 0.78 -8.38
N LEU A 296 -11.63 0.65 -9.64
CA LEU A 296 -13.02 0.28 -9.94
C LEU A 296 -13.38 -1.02 -9.23
N LYS A 297 -12.53 -2.05 -9.30
CA LYS A 297 -12.74 -3.31 -8.57
C LYS A 297 -12.83 -3.11 -7.06
N VAL A 298 -11.95 -2.32 -6.45
CA VAL A 298 -11.96 -2.09 -4.99
C VAL A 298 -13.24 -1.38 -4.57
N MET A 299 -13.64 -0.32 -5.27
CA MET A 299 -14.86 0.43 -4.98
C MET A 299 -16.11 -0.43 -5.16
N SER A 300 -16.14 -1.26 -6.20
CA SER A 300 -17.30 -2.09 -6.52
C SER A 300 -17.60 -3.15 -5.45
N LYS A 301 -16.59 -3.59 -4.67
CA LYS A 301 -16.78 -4.50 -3.53
C LYS A 301 -17.73 -3.96 -2.45
N MET A 302 -17.82 -2.64 -2.31
CA MET A 302 -18.76 -1.97 -1.39
C MET A 302 -19.98 -1.41 -2.14
N GLY A 303 -20.07 -1.60 -3.46
CA GLY A 303 -21.13 -1.03 -4.29
C GLY A 303 -20.99 0.49 -4.51
N ILE A 304 -19.76 1.03 -4.45
CA ILE A 304 -19.50 2.46 -4.66
C ILE A 304 -19.19 2.70 -6.13
N SER A 305 -19.95 3.60 -6.78
CA SER A 305 -19.80 3.87 -8.22
C SER A 305 -18.75 4.94 -8.55
N THR A 306 -18.58 5.97 -7.70
CA THR A 306 -17.74 7.13 -8.02
C THR A 306 -16.58 7.27 -7.04
N VAL A 307 -15.38 7.53 -7.55
CA VAL A 307 -14.19 7.72 -6.70
C VAL A 307 -14.30 8.98 -5.82
N ASP A 308 -15.15 9.94 -6.18
CA ASP A 308 -15.43 11.14 -5.37
C ASP A 308 -16.12 10.78 -4.06
N ALA A 309 -17.10 9.87 -4.11
CA ALA A 309 -17.74 9.31 -2.93
C ALA A 309 -16.84 8.34 -2.14
N TYR A 310 -15.86 7.72 -2.79
CA TYR A 310 -14.88 6.85 -2.12
C TYR A 310 -13.79 7.66 -1.38
N CYS A 311 -13.47 8.86 -1.87
CA CYS A 311 -12.43 9.73 -1.32
C CYS A 311 -12.78 10.16 0.12
N GLY A 312 -11.88 9.84 1.06
CA GLY A 312 -12.09 10.14 2.49
C GLY A 312 -13.16 9.27 3.18
N ALA A 313 -13.74 8.26 2.51
CA ALA A 313 -14.80 7.43 3.08
C ALA A 313 -14.27 6.33 4.02
N GLN A 314 -12.96 6.09 4.05
CA GLN A 314 -12.31 5.11 4.95
C GLN A 314 -12.94 3.72 4.91
N ILE A 315 -13.09 3.15 3.70
CA ILE A 315 -13.66 1.80 3.47
C ILE A 315 -12.63 0.70 3.81
N PHE A 316 -12.06 0.80 5.01
CA PHE A 316 -11.01 -0.06 5.52
C PHE A 316 -11.25 -0.43 6.97
N GLU A 317 -10.69 -1.57 7.37
CA GLU A 317 -10.50 -1.95 8.76
C GLU A 317 -9.00 -2.05 9.01
N ALA A 318 -8.53 -1.47 10.10
CA ALA A 318 -7.13 -1.56 10.50
C ALA A 318 -6.93 -2.81 11.37
N LEU A 319 -5.91 -3.59 11.03
CA LEU A 319 -5.50 -4.75 11.80
C LEU A 319 -4.11 -4.50 12.36
N GLY A 320 -4.06 -4.19 13.66
CA GLY A 320 -2.79 -4.00 14.34
C GLY A 320 -2.32 -2.56 14.45
N ILE A 321 -3.17 -1.55 14.20
CA ILE A 321 -2.83 -0.12 14.36
C ILE A 321 -3.25 0.36 15.75
N GLY A 322 -2.33 1.01 16.47
CA GLY A 322 -2.56 1.59 17.79
C GLY A 322 -3.29 2.95 17.75
N GLN A 323 -3.87 3.33 18.90
CA GLN A 323 -4.72 4.51 19.02
C GLN A 323 -4.03 5.82 18.62
N GLU A 324 -2.72 5.95 18.90
CA GLU A 324 -2.00 7.18 18.59
C GLU A 324 -1.90 7.50 17.09
N LEU A 325 -1.86 6.48 16.23
CA LEU A 325 -1.90 6.67 14.78
C LEU A 325 -3.34 6.91 14.30
N LEU A 326 -4.33 6.23 14.90
CA LEU A 326 -5.74 6.43 14.59
C LEU A 326 -6.17 7.88 14.85
N ASP A 327 -5.86 8.43 16.03
CA ASP A 327 -6.26 9.78 16.43
C ASP A 327 -5.66 10.88 15.54
N VAL A 328 -4.46 10.64 15.01
CA VAL A 328 -3.75 11.61 14.19
C VAL A 328 -4.20 11.53 12.72
N ALA A 329 -4.27 10.34 12.15
CA ALA A 329 -4.33 10.15 10.70
C ALA A 329 -5.44 9.24 10.18
N PHE A 330 -6.10 8.44 11.03
CA PHE A 330 -7.09 7.45 10.60
C PHE A 330 -8.31 7.46 11.54
N VAL A 331 -8.82 8.65 11.82
CA VAL A 331 -9.87 8.88 12.84
C VAL A 331 -11.11 8.09 12.47
N ASP A 332 -11.75 7.43 13.43
CA ASP A 332 -12.92 6.55 13.25
C ASP A 332 -12.70 5.27 12.41
N THR A 333 -11.47 4.95 12.01
CA THR A 333 -11.17 3.63 11.43
C THR A 333 -11.23 2.54 12.51
N PRO A 334 -12.00 1.45 12.32
CA PRO A 334 -12.02 0.34 13.26
C PRO A 334 -10.65 -0.33 13.38
N SER A 335 -10.16 -0.52 14.60
CA SER A 335 -8.95 -1.27 14.93
C SER A 335 -9.15 -2.09 16.19
N VAL A 336 -9.60 -3.34 16.06
CA VAL A 336 -10.05 -4.15 17.21
C VAL A 336 -8.90 -4.61 18.10
N LEU A 337 -7.75 -4.93 17.50
CA LEU A 337 -6.60 -5.49 18.24
C LEU A 337 -5.71 -4.42 18.89
N GLY A 338 -5.80 -3.16 18.46
CA GLY A 338 -4.74 -2.17 18.71
C GLY A 338 -3.39 -2.63 18.14
N GLY A 339 -2.30 -1.92 18.44
CA GLY A 339 -0.97 -2.37 18.04
C GLY A 339 0.01 -1.23 17.77
N VAL A 340 0.56 -1.21 16.55
CA VAL A 340 1.71 -0.39 16.17
C VAL A 340 1.46 1.10 16.33
N GLY A 341 2.52 1.76 16.74
CA GLY A 341 2.57 3.19 17.00
C GLY A 341 3.55 3.94 16.10
N PHE A 342 3.83 5.20 16.43
CA PHE A 342 4.89 6.00 15.83
C PHE A 342 6.26 5.35 15.99
N ALA A 343 6.55 4.73 17.14
CA ALA A 343 7.82 4.05 17.38
C ALA A 343 8.04 2.89 16.40
N SER A 344 7.07 1.98 16.29
CA SER A 344 7.14 0.86 15.34
C SER A 344 7.16 1.34 13.89
N ALA A 345 6.35 2.34 13.53
CA ALA A 345 6.35 2.89 12.18
C ALA A 345 7.69 3.55 11.81
N ALA A 346 8.34 4.23 12.76
CA ALA A 346 9.65 4.83 12.55
C ALA A 346 10.76 3.76 12.46
N GLU A 347 10.71 2.72 13.29
CA GLU A 347 11.63 1.58 13.23
C GLU A 347 11.57 0.88 11.87
N ASP A 348 10.36 0.61 11.40
CA ASP A 348 10.07 0.10 10.07
C ASP A 348 10.76 1.02 9.02
N VAL A 349 10.45 2.33 9.00
CA VAL A 349 11.03 3.32 8.07
C VAL A 349 12.57 3.34 8.10
N LEU A 350 13.17 3.27 9.29
CA LEU A 350 14.62 3.19 9.48
C LEU A 350 15.20 1.90 8.91
N ALA A 351 14.52 0.76 9.07
CA ALA A 351 14.97 -0.52 8.54
C ALA A 351 15.06 -0.50 7.01
N TRP A 352 14.06 0.04 6.30
CA TRP A 352 14.18 0.21 4.84
C TRP A 352 15.26 1.20 4.46
N HIS A 353 15.35 2.32 5.18
CA HIS A 353 16.40 3.31 4.94
C HIS A 353 17.79 2.68 5.01
N GLN A 354 18.05 1.86 6.03
CA GLN A 354 19.30 1.11 6.18
C GLN A 354 19.54 0.09 5.06
N TYR A 355 18.49 -0.55 4.53
CA TYR A 355 18.63 -1.42 3.35
C TYR A 355 19.00 -0.65 2.07
N GLY A 356 18.53 0.59 1.93
CA GLY A 356 18.85 1.45 0.79
C GLY A 356 20.19 2.19 0.92
N TYR A 357 20.54 2.57 2.14
CA TYR A 357 21.71 3.36 2.48
C TYR A 357 22.48 2.69 3.62
N PRO A 358 23.11 1.53 3.37
CA PRO A 358 23.95 0.88 4.36
C PRO A 358 25.15 1.77 4.72
N ASP A 359 25.75 1.58 5.91
CA ASP A 359 26.91 2.37 6.36
C ASP A 359 28.17 2.18 5.49
N SER A 360 28.19 1.15 4.64
CA SER A 360 29.18 0.95 3.59
C SER A 360 28.97 1.91 2.41
N ASP A 361 30.01 2.19 1.63
CA ASP A 361 29.99 3.06 0.43
C ASP A 361 28.65 3.10 -0.33
N THR A 362 27.87 4.18 -0.12
CA THR A 362 26.52 4.38 -0.69
C THR A 362 26.53 4.64 -2.19
N SER A 363 27.72 4.74 -2.81
CA SER A 363 27.86 4.88 -4.27
C SER A 363 27.58 3.59 -5.04
N GLN A 364 27.55 2.43 -4.37
CA GLN A 364 27.25 1.15 -5.00
C GLN A 364 25.75 0.84 -5.02
N ALA A 365 25.30 0.26 -6.13
CA ALA A 365 23.93 -0.16 -6.32
C ALA A 365 23.60 -1.31 -5.37
N VAL A 366 22.60 -1.12 -4.52
CA VAL A 366 22.10 -2.20 -3.67
C VAL A 366 21.23 -3.16 -4.46
N LYS A 367 21.29 -4.44 -4.10
CA LYS A 367 20.41 -5.46 -4.67
C LYS A 367 19.10 -5.51 -3.88
N LEU A 368 17.97 -5.32 -4.57
CA LEU A 368 16.67 -5.45 -3.94
C LEU A 368 16.46 -6.84 -3.34
N VAL A 369 16.03 -6.85 -2.08
CA VAL A 369 15.75 -8.05 -1.29
C VAL A 369 14.57 -8.83 -1.88
N THR A 370 14.51 -10.13 -1.55
CA THR A 370 13.40 -11.03 -1.92
C THR A 370 12.85 -11.65 -0.65
N TRP A 371 11.83 -11.03 -0.05
CA TRP A 371 11.23 -11.52 1.19
C TRP A 371 10.35 -12.75 0.99
N GLY A 372 9.88 -13.03 -0.23
CA GLY A 372 9.02 -14.18 -0.48
C GLY A 372 7.61 -13.96 0.04
N LEU A 373 7.07 -12.75 -0.04
CA LEU A 373 5.71 -12.44 0.43
C LEU A 373 4.62 -13.12 -0.41
N TYR A 374 4.88 -13.29 -1.71
CA TYR A 374 3.94 -13.90 -2.65
C TYR A 374 4.16 -15.40 -2.80
N LYS A 375 5.36 -15.88 -2.47
CA LYS A 375 5.74 -17.29 -2.55
C LYS A 375 6.79 -17.63 -1.52
N SER A 376 6.54 -18.70 -0.76
CA SER A 376 7.48 -19.22 0.23
C SER A 376 8.90 -19.38 -0.34
N ARG A 377 9.86 -18.74 0.34
CA ARG A 377 11.30 -18.85 0.05
C ARG A 377 12.08 -19.16 1.32
N ARG A 378 13.23 -19.80 1.12
CA ARG A 378 14.18 -20.06 2.21
C ARG A 378 14.75 -18.74 2.71
N GLY A 379 14.60 -18.47 4.01
CA GLY A 379 15.09 -17.23 4.64
C GLY A 379 14.22 -16.00 4.38
N GLY A 380 13.04 -16.20 3.81
CA GLY A 380 12.04 -15.15 3.64
C GLY A 380 11.02 -15.12 4.78
N GLU A 381 9.88 -14.49 4.50
CA GLU A 381 8.69 -14.45 5.36
C GLU A 381 8.21 -15.87 5.69
N VAL A 382 7.61 -16.00 6.88
CA VAL A 382 7.06 -17.28 7.32
C VAL A 382 5.72 -17.55 6.61
N HIS A 383 5.55 -18.76 6.09
CA HIS A 383 4.32 -19.23 5.46
C HIS A 383 3.72 -20.40 6.24
N GLU A 384 2.40 -20.41 6.44
CA GLU A 384 1.69 -21.56 7.02
C GLU A 384 1.90 -22.81 6.14
N TRP A 385 1.89 -22.66 4.81
CA TRP A 385 2.11 -23.73 3.85
C TRP A 385 3.52 -23.69 3.25
N SER A 386 4.51 -24.05 4.06
CA SER A 386 5.88 -24.25 3.56
C SER A 386 6.12 -25.64 2.95
N PRO A 387 7.13 -25.83 2.08
CA PRO A 387 7.48 -27.16 1.56
C PRO A 387 7.76 -28.19 2.66
N GLN A 388 8.28 -27.77 3.81
CA GLN A 388 8.52 -28.65 4.95
C GLN A 388 7.22 -29.14 5.59
N VAL A 389 6.24 -28.24 5.75
CA VAL A 389 4.90 -28.56 6.27
C VAL A 389 4.17 -29.49 5.31
N VAL A 390 4.21 -29.20 4.00
CA VAL A 390 3.57 -30.04 2.97
C VAL A 390 4.19 -31.44 2.92
N HIS A 391 5.52 -31.56 2.98
CA HIS A 391 6.19 -32.87 3.05
C HIS A 391 5.83 -33.63 4.34
N ALA A 392 5.77 -32.95 5.48
CA ALA A 392 5.38 -33.58 6.74
C ALA A 392 3.94 -34.10 6.68
N LEU A 393 3.00 -33.30 6.17
CA LEU A 393 1.61 -33.71 5.98
C LEU A 393 1.48 -34.87 4.98
N THR A 394 2.22 -34.82 3.88
CA THR A 394 2.22 -35.90 2.87
C THR A 394 2.70 -37.22 3.48
N ALA A 395 3.66 -37.20 4.40
CA ALA A 395 4.12 -38.39 5.11
C ALA A 395 3.07 -38.96 6.08
N VAL A 396 2.12 -38.14 6.56
CA VAL A 396 0.95 -38.60 7.33
C VAL A 396 -0.04 -39.30 6.40
N SER A 397 -0.38 -38.66 5.27
CA SER A 397 -1.40 -39.17 4.33
C SER A 397 -0.92 -40.35 3.49
N LYS A 398 0.39 -40.47 3.24
CA LYS A 398 1.02 -41.54 2.47
C LYS A 398 2.20 -42.13 3.26
N PRO A 399 1.93 -42.81 4.39
CA PRO A 399 2.98 -43.35 5.24
C PRO A 399 3.65 -44.56 4.59
N LYS A 400 4.94 -44.78 4.89
CA LYS A 400 5.65 -46.00 4.46
C LYS A 400 5.17 -47.22 5.24
N LYS A 401 4.93 -47.06 6.54
CA LYS A 401 4.31 -48.06 7.42
C LYS A 401 3.19 -47.41 8.22
N ALA A 402 2.10 -48.14 8.48
CA ALA A 402 0.97 -47.62 9.27
C ALA A 402 1.39 -47.14 10.68
N GLU A 403 2.39 -47.80 11.26
CA GLU A 403 2.99 -47.47 12.56
C GLU A 403 3.67 -46.09 12.60
N ASP A 404 4.08 -45.55 11.44
CA ASP A 404 4.78 -44.26 11.35
C ASP A 404 3.81 -43.07 11.48
N VAL A 405 2.50 -43.28 11.28
CA VAL A 405 1.49 -42.21 11.22
C VAL A 405 1.50 -41.31 12.46
N PRO A 406 1.51 -41.83 13.71
CA PRO A 406 1.53 -40.98 14.90
C PRO A 406 2.80 -40.11 14.99
N ALA A 407 3.96 -40.66 14.62
CA ALA A 407 5.22 -39.92 14.63
C ALA A 407 5.26 -38.86 13.53
N ASN A 408 4.81 -39.20 12.31
CA ASN A 408 4.69 -38.27 11.20
C ASN A 408 3.72 -37.12 11.53
N TYR A 409 2.58 -37.43 12.16
CA TYR A 409 1.59 -36.43 12.54
C TYR A 409 2.12 -35.50 13.64
N ARG A 410 2.84 -36.04 14.63
CA ARG A 410 3.48 -35.21 15.67
C ARG A 410 4.48 -34.23 15.04
N LYS A 411 5.33 -34.70 14.13
CA LYS A 411 6.26 -33.83 13.40
C LYS A 411 5.54 -32.72 12.61
N TYR A 412 4.44 -33.07 11.92
CA TYR A 412 3.61 -32.08 11.22
C TYR A 412 3.00 -31.06 12.20
N ALA A 413 2.40 -31.53 13.29
CA ALA A 413 1.77 -30.68 14.31
C ALA A 413 2.79 -29.74 14.98
N ASP A 414 3.99 -30.23 15.29
CA ASP A 414 5.06 -29.41 15.87
C ASP A 414 5.49 -28.27 14.92
N LEU A 415 5.59 -28.56 13.61
CA LEU A 415 5.91 -27.54 12.60
C LEU A 415 4.82 -26.47 12.49
N VAL A 416 3.55 -26.87 12.45
CA VAL A 416 2.42 -25.93 12.32
C VAL A 416 2.21 -25.12 13.60
N ASN A 417 2.28 -25.76 14.76
CA ASN A 417 2.01 -25.09 16.05
C ASN A 417 3.16 -24.19 16.52
N SER A 418 4.38 -24.42 16.05
CA SER A 418 5.52 -23.53 16.35
C SER A 418 5.56 -22.27 15.47
N ALA A 419 4.90 -22.28 14.31
CA ALA A 419 4.84 -21.15 13.40
C ALA A 419 3.81 -20.11 13.86
N ARG A 420 4.24 -18.91 14.25
CA ARG A 420 3.36 -17.82 14.68
C ARG A 420 2.85 -16.99 13.50
N VAL A 421 1.98 -17.57 12.67
CA VAL A 421 1.48 -16.94 11.43
C VAL A 421 0.05 -16.37 11.50
N ALA A 422 -0.67 -16.54 12.61
CA ALA A 422 -2.08 -16.17 12.71
C ALA A 422 -2.42 -15.73 14.15
N PRO A 423 -3.43 -14.86 14.36
CA PRO A 423 -3.79 -14.36 15.69
C PRO A 423 -4.09 -15.47 16.72
N ARG A 424 -4.62 -16.61 16.27
CA ARG A 424 -4.85 -17.80 17.13
C ARG A 424 -3.58 -18.31 17.83
N HIS A 425 -2.40 -18.04 17.28
CA HIS A 425 -1.11 -18.43 17.86
C HIS A 425 -0.65 -17.52 19.01
N LEU A 426 -1.39 -16.44 19.29
CA LEU A 426 -1.20 -15.60 20.47
C LEU A 426 -2.02 -16.07 21.67
N LEU A 427 -2.90 -17.06 21.47
CA LEU A 427 -3.75 -17.61 22.50
C LEU A 427 -3.17 -18.92 23.03
N ASP A 428 -3.38 -19.18 24.33
CA ASP A 428 -3.05 -20.45 24.96
C ASP A 428 -4.24 -20.96 25.79
N PHE A 429 -4.31 -22.28 25.98
CA PHE A 429 -5.35 -22.92 26.77
C PHE A 429 -5.03 -22.75 28.25
N ARG A 430 -5.93 -22.11 29.01
CA ARG A 430 -5.88 -22.09 30.47
C ARG A 430 -6.66 -23.29 31.04
N PRO A 431 -6.00 -24.31 31.63
CA PRO A 431 -6.72 -25.44 32.19
C PRO A 431 -7.55 -25.00 33.41
N THR A 432 -8.84 -25.30 33.41
CA THR A 432 -9.76 -25.00 34.52
C THR A 432 -10.16 -26.24 35.30
N ARG A 433 -9.73 -27.43 34.86
CA ARG A 433 -10.02 -28.74 35.47
C ARG A 433 -8.85 -29.71 35.24
N PRO A 434 -8.72 -30.77 36.07
CA PRO A 434 -7.74 -31.82 35.83
C PRO A 434 -7.94 -32.48 34.46
N ALA A 435 -6.84 -32.95 33.87
CA ALA A 435 -6.89 -33.73 32.65
C ALA A 435 -7.67 -35.03 32.88
N ILE A 436 -8.42 -35.47 31.86
CA ILE A 436 -9.18 -36.72 31.86
C ILE A 436 -8.51 -37.74 30.95
N PRO A 437 -8.71 -39.06 31.18
CA PRO A 437 -8.29 -40.09 30.24
C PRO A 437 -8.91 -39.89 28.86
N VAL A 438 -8.14 -40.15 27.79
CA VAL A 438 -8.62 -40.02 26.39
C VAL A 438 -9.86 -40.90 26.13
N THR A 439 -10.00 -42.02 26.82
CA THR A 439 -11.18 -42.91 26.74
C THR A 439 -12.48 -42.26 27.21
N GLN A 440 -12.42 -41.15 27.94
CA GLN A 440 -13.58 -40.37 28.36
C GLN A 440 -13.91 -39.21 27.40
N VAL A 441 -13.06 -38.96 26.40
CA VAL A 441 -13.32 -37.96 25.35
C VAL A 441 -14.34 -38.51 24.36
N GLU A 442 -15.11 -37.65 23.70
CA GLU A 442 -16.06 -38.08 22.68
C GLU A 442 -15.36 -38.89 21.56
N PRO A 443 -16.04 -39.90 21.00
CA PRO A 443 -15.43 -40.77 19.99
C PRO A 443 -15.18 -40.03 18.66
N VAL A 444 -14.19 -40.49 17.90
CA VAL A 444 -13.71 -39.82 16.67
C VAL A 444 -14.83 -39.62 15.65
N GLU A 445 -15.78 -40.54 15.55
CA GLU A 445 -16.91 -40.48 14.63
C GLU A 445 -17.82 -39.28 14.91
N ARG A 446 -17.89 -38.79 16.16
CA ARG A 446 -18.64 -37.57 16.50
C ARG A 446 -17.87 -36.30 16.18
N ILE A 447 -16.54 -36.31 16.35
CA ILE A 447 -15.66 -35.20 15.99
C ILE A 447 -15.69 -34.97 14.48
N LEU A 448 -15.54 -36.04 13.69
CA LEU A 448 -15.49 -35.97 12.23
C LEU A 448 -16.78 -35.41 11.60
N ARG A 449 -17.94 -35.54 12.25
CA ARG A 449 -19.20 -34.94 11.79
C ARG A 449 -19.17 -33.41 11.77
N ARG A 450 -18.24 -32.78 12.50
CA ARG A 450 -18.05 -31.33 12.52
C ARG A 450 -17.11 -30.86 11.41
N PHE A 451 -16.43 -31.78 10.72
CA PHE A 451 -15.53 -31.43 9.63
C PHE A 451 -16.33 -31.30 8.34
N SER A 452 -15.99 -30.26 7.57
CA SER A 452 -16.55 -30.02 6.24
C SER A 452 -15.40 -29.84 5.27
N THR A 453 -15.44 -30.57 4.16
CA THR A 453 -14.58 -30.26 3.01
C THR A 453 -15.21 -29.06 2.32
N ALA A 454 -14.62 -27.88 2.47
CA ALA A 454 -15.13 -26.65 1.88
C ALA A 454 -15.42 -26.84 0.38
N ALA A 455 -16.46 -26.17 -0.13
CA ALA A 455 -16.85 -26.28 -1.52
C ALA A 455 -15.75 -25.72 -2.44
N MET A 456 -15.12 -26.59 -3.22
CA MET A 456 -14.17 -26.22 -4.26
C MET A 456 -14.77 -26.57 -5.62
N SER A 457 -14.77 -25.61 -6.55
CA SER A 457 -15.39 -25.78 -7.87
C SER A 457 -14.69 -26.86 -8.70
N LEU A 458 -15.46 -27.70 -9.39
CA LEU A 458 -14.94 -28.71 -10.35
C LEU A 458 -14.17 -28.07 -11.52
N GLY A 459 -14.40 -26.78 -11.80
CA GLY A 459 -13.60 -26.06 -12.80
C GLY A 459 -12.20 -25.68 -12.30
N ALA A 460 -12.01 -25.62 -10.98
CA ALA A 460 -10.73 -25.25 -10.36
C ALA A 460 -9.84 -26.46 -10.07
N LEU A 461 -10.43 -27.64 -9.87
CA LEU A 461 -9.73 -28.88 -9.52
C LEU A 461 -10.00 -29.97 -10.55
N SER A 462 -9.06 -30.90 -10.72
CA SER A 462 -9.30 -32.10 -11.49
C SER A 462 -10.43 -32.94 -10.86
N PRO A 463 -11.26 -33.64 -11.66
CA PRO A 463 -12.28 -34.56 -11.16
C PRO A 463 -11.75 -35.66 -10.23
#